data_AF-A0A229SAS5-F1
#
_entry.id   AF-A0A229SAS5-F1
#
_cell.length_a   1.000
_cell.length_b   1.000
_cell.length_c   1.000
_cell.angle_alpha   90.00
_cell.angle_beta   90.00
_cell.angle_gamma   90.00
#
_symmetry.space_group_name_H-M   'P 1'
#
loop_
_entity.id
_entity.type
_entity.pdbx_description
1 polymer ?
#
loop_
_entity_poly.entity_id
_entity_poly.type
_entity_poly.pdbx_seq_one_letter_code
_entity_poly.pdbx_strand_id
1 'polypeptide(L)'
;MTDGSSYGSHPEYLPDFMNDPRDDDGRQVTKLDFAENRALAAATLSRFPAATGDVIDFGSTPFEDRLWWDDEEHWTRMAAELFSSYAERDERIAVIWGNYLMPTVTMPVDVAVRHARDILDAGPHFWIHPLGGSVLIECLMDGQVTVVTIPSG
;
A
#
# COMPACT_ATOMS: atom_id res chain seq x y z
N MET A 1 -26.67 4.52 5.35
CA MET A 1 -26.01 3.98 6.55
C MET A 1 -26.03 2.46 6.46
N THR A 2 -25.05 1.91 5.71
CA THR A 2 -24.55 0.51 5.70
C THR A 2 -23.53 0.39 4.55
N ASP A 3 -22.40 1.09 4.64
CA ASP A 3 -21.29 0.94 3.65
C ASP A 3 -20.02 0.33 4.29
N GLY A 4 -20.10 -0.12 5.55
CA GLY A 4 -18.99 -0.75 6.26
C GLY A 4 -18.99 -2.28 6.22
N SER A 5 -19.70 -2.91 5.28
CA SER A 5 -20.04 -4.35 5.39
C SER A 5 -18.99 -5.32 4.83
N SER A 6 -18.09 -4.88 3.95
CA SER A 6 -17.10 -5.77 3.30
C SER A 6 -15.64 -5.37 3.56
N TYR A 7 -15.39 -4.15 4.04
CA TYR A 7 -14.02 -3.72 4.31
C TYR A 7 -13.37 -4.60 5.37
N GLY A 8 -12.19 -5.14 5.06
CA GLY A 8 -11.44 -5.95 6.00
C GLY A 8 -12.18 -7.20 6.46
N SER A 9 -13.13 -7.72 5.67
CA SER A 9 -13.88 -8.94 6.00
C SER A 9 -13.05 -10.22 5.91
N HIS A 10 -11.90 -10.16 5.24
CA HIS A 10 -10.96 -11.27 5.04
C HIS A 10 -9.53 -10.89 5.50
N PRO A 11 -9.32 -10.58 6.79
CA PRO A 11 -7.97 -10.31 7.30
C PRO A 11 -7.04 -11.52 7.20
N GLU A 12 -7.58 -12.75 7.10
CA GLU A 12 -6.83 -13.98 6.90
C GLU A 12 -6.09 -14.06 5.55
N TYR A 13 -6.39 -13.17 4.60
CA TYR A 13 -5.64 -13.09 3.33
C TYR A 13 -4.40 -12.20 3.42
N LEU A 14 -4.24 -11.45 4.51
CA LEU A 14 -2.98 -10.76 4.77
C LEU A 14 -1.85 -11.79 4.95
N PRO A 15 -0.59 -11.40 4.67
CA PRO A 15 0.58 -12.19 5.00
C PRO A 15 0.55 -12.73 6.44
N ASP A 16 1.02 -13.96 6.63
CA ASP A 16 0.96 -14.67 7.92
C ASP A 16 1.56 -13.85 9.07
N PHE A 17 2.68 -13.17 8.83
CA PHE A 17 3.33 -12.34 9.86
C PHE A 17 2.41 -11.20 10.35
N MET A 18 1.56 -10.63 9.49
CA MET A 18 0.59 -9.58 9.89
C MET A 18 -0.58 -10.15 10.73
N ASN A 19 -0.75 -11.46 10.72
CA ASN A 19 -1.79 -12.18 11.45
C ASN A 19 -1.26 -12.88 12.72
N ASP A 20 0.06 -13.01 12.89
CA ASP A 20 0.66 -13.60 14.07
C ASP A 20 1.07 -12.55 15.12
N PRO A 21 0.36 -12.43 16.26
CA PRO A 21 0.72 -11.49 17.32
C PRO A 21 2.00 -11.89 18.07
N ARG A 22 2.58 -13.07 17.81
CA ARG A 22 3.85 -13.52 18.39
C ARG A 22 5.04 -13.20 17.50
N ASP A 23 4.81 -12.90 16.23
CA ASP A 23 5.87 -12.50 15.31
C ASP A 23 6.43 -11.12 15.70
N ASP A 24 7.75 -10.97 15.66
CA ASP A 24 8.42 -9.74 16.10
C ASP A 24 8.10 -8.54 15.19
N ASP A 25 7.97 -8.79 13.89
CA ASP A 25 7.59 -7.80 12.89
C ASP A 25 6.07 -7.64 12.85
N GLY A 26 5.32 -8.74 12.98
CA GLY A 26 3.86 -8.76 13.07
C GLY A 26 3.30 -7.86 14.16
N ARG A 27 3.93 -7.82 15.34
CA ARG A 27 3.51 -6.92 16.45
C ARG A 27 3.63 -5.43 16.13
N GLN A 28 4.37 -5.06 15.10
CA GLN A 28 4.55 -3.67 14.68
C GLN A 28 3.52 -3.24 13.62
N VAL A 29 2.75 -4.20 13.09
CA VAL A 29 1.68 -3.99 12.12
C VAL A 29 0.40 -3.55 12.82
N THR A 30 -0.25 -2.51 12.29
CA THR A 30 -1.55 -2.04 12.76
C THR A 30 -2.55 -2.14 11.62
N LYS A 31 -3.62 -2.90 11.82
CA LYS A 31 -4.75 -3.01 10.88
C LYS A 31 -5.69 -1.83 11.14
N LEU A 32 -5.94 -1.03 10.12
CA LEU A 32 -6.84 0.12 10.24
C LEU A 32 -8.29 -0.36 10.22
N ASP A 33 -9.10 0.20 11.11
CA ASP A 33 -10.54 0.03 11.04
C ASP A 33 -11.14 0.81 9.85
N PHE A 34 -12.44 0.65 9.62
CA PHE A 34 -13.11 1.30 8.50
C PHE A 34 -13.05 2.84 8.56
N ALA A 35 -13.15 3.42 9.76
CA ALA A 35 -13.13 4.87 9.94
C ALA A 35 -11.72 5.44 9.69
N GLU A 36 -10.70 4.76 10.21
CA GLU A 36 -9.29 5.08 10.00
C GLU A 36 -8.93 4.96 8.50
N ASN A 37 -9.32 3.87 7.84
CA ASN A 37 -9.11 3.68 6.41
C ASN A 37 -9.81 4.77 5.59
N ARG A 38 -11.04 5.16 5.94
CA ARG A 38 -11.76 6.24 5.26
C ARG A 38 -11.05 7.58 5.40
N ALA A 39 -10.49 7.87 6.57
CA ALA A 39 -9.70 9.08 6.79
C ALA A 39 -8.41 9.07 5.94
N LEU A 40 -7.71 7.94 5.90
CA LEU A 40 -6.53 7.76 5.05
C LEU A 40 -6.86 7.91 3.56
N ALA A 41 -7.94 7.27 3.09
CA ALA A 41 -8.36 7.35 1.70
C ALA A 41 -8.71 8.79 1.30
N ALA A 42 -9.34 9.56 2.19
CA ALA A 42 -9.63 10.98 1.96
C ALA A 42 -8.38 11.86 1.83
N ALA A 43 -7.28 11.45 2.48
CA ALA A 43 -5.98 12.11 2.38
C ALA A 43 -5.13 11.63 1.20
N THR A 44 -5.45 10.46 0.61
CA THR A 44 -4.63 9.79 -0.42
C THR A 44 -5.45 9.50 -1.69
N LEU A 45 -5.99 8.29 -1.84
CA LEU A 45 -6.67 7.79 -3.03
C LEU A 45 -7.79 8.71 -3.53
N SER A 46 -8.58 9.29 -2.62
CA SER A 46 -9.71 10.17 -2.97
C SER A 46 -9.29 11.55 -3.47
N ARG A 47 -7.99 11.88 -3.45
CA ARG A 47 -7.46 13.12 -4.02
C ARG A 47 -7.25 13.04 -5.52
N PHE A 48 -7.16 11.82 -6.06
CA PHE A 48 -7.02 11.60 -7.49
C PHE A 48 -8.38 11.66 -8.18
N PRO A 49 -8.45 12.12 -9.44
CA PRO A 49 -9.69 12.04 -10.22
C PRO A 49 -10.18 10.59 -10.27
N ALA A 50 -11.47 10.38 -10.03
CA ALA A 50 -12.07 9.05 -10.18
C ALA A 50 -11.95 8.60 -11.65
N ALA A 51 -11.35 7.44 -11.89
CA ALA A 51 -11.47 6.77 -13.17
C ALA A 51 -12.75 5.93 -13.21
N THR A 52 -13.03 5.34 -14.37
CA THR A 52 -14.00 4.25 -14.47
C THR A 52 -13.46 2.99 -13.77
N GLY A 53 -14.03 2.65 -12.60
CA GLY A 53 -13.67 1.49 -11.78
C GLY A 53 -12.84 1.85 -10.53
N ASP A 54 -12.46 0.86 -9.74
CA ASP A 54 -11.57 1.00 -8.55
C ASP A 54 -10.09 1.23 -8.92
N VAL A 55 -9.83 1.59 -10.18
CA VAL A 55 -8.49 1.84 -10.71
C VAL A 55 -8.27 3.35 -10.74
N ILE A 56 -7.13 3.83 -10.25
CA ILE A 56 -6.75 5.24 -10.46
C ILE A 56 -6.25 5.36 -11.90
N ASP A 57 -6.80 6.30 -12.67
CA ASP A 57 -6.32 6.57 -14.02
C ASP A 57 -5.01 7.38 -13.96
N PHE A 58 -3.92 6.64 -13.81
CA PHE A 58 -2.58 7.18 -13.93
C PHE A 58 -2.17 7.47 -15.39
N GLY A 59 -3.04 7.22 -16.37
CA GLY A 59 -2.84 7.66 -17.76
C GLY A 59 -3.10 9.15 -17.94
N SER A 60 -4.00 9.73 -17.13
CA SER A 60 -4.33 11.16 -17.14
C SER A 60 -3.67 11.95 -16.01
N THR A 61 -3.06 11.27 -15.03
CA THR A 61 -2.32 11.89 -13.91
C THR A 61 -0.82 11.90 -14.22
N PRO A 62 -0.12 13.06 -14.12
CA PRO A 62 1.33 13.09 -14.19
C PRO A 62 1.95 12.19 -13.11
N PHE A 63 2.87 11.32 -13.52
CA PHE A 63 3.65 10.48 -12.60
C PHE A 63 5.06 11.01 -12.45
N GLU A 64 5.64 10.85 -11.26
CA GLU A 64 7.03 11.22 -10.99
C GLU A 64 7.98 10.19 -11.60
N ASP A 65 7.65 8.91 -11.43
CA ASP A 65 8.44 7.80 -11.93
C ASP A 65 7.56 6.61 -12.31
N ARG A 66 8.06 5.78 -13.21
CA ARG A 66 7.46 4.50 -13.58
C ARG A 66 8.54 3.45 -13.80
N LEU A 67 8.48 2.42 -12.97
CA LEU A 67 9.46 1.34 -12.86
C LEU A 67 8.79 0.00 -13.19
N TRP A 68 9.62 -1.01 -13.46
CA TRP A 68 9.18 -2.40 -13.66
C TRP A 68 10.09 -3.35 -12.91
N TRP A 69 9.49 -4.27 -12.14
CA TRP A 69 10.20 -5.43 -11.62
C TRP A 69 9.94 -6.65 -12.52
N ASP A 70 10.96 -7.49 -12.67
CA ASP A 70 10.92 -8.65 -13.57
C ASP A 70 10.73 -9.97 -12.81
N ASP A 71 11.14 -9.98 -11.53
CA ASP A 71 11.08 -11.11 -10.63
C ASP A 71 11.02 -10.66 -9.16
N GLU A 72 10.84 -11.61 -8.25
CA GLU A 72 10.71 -11.38 -6.81
C GLU A 72 11.98 -10.77 -6.17
N GLU A 73 13.18 -11.07 -6.70
CA GLU A 73 14.44 -10.52 -6.20
C GLU A 73 14.61 -9.07 -6.65
N HIS A 74 14.23 -8.75 -7.89
CA HIS A 74 14.15 -7.39 -8.40
C HIS A 74 13.12 -6.59 -7.59
N TRP A 75 11.93 -7.13 -7.32
CA TRP A 75 10.94 -6.48 -6.47
C TRP A 75 11.48 -6.15 -5.09
N THR A 76 12.13 -7.10 -4.41
CA THR A 76 12.64 -6.88 -3.04
C THR A 76 13.66 -5.73 -2.98
N ARG A 77 14.55 -5.67 -3.98
CA ARG A 77 15.53 -4.56 -4.09
C ARG A 77 14.84 -3.24 -4.42
N MET A 78 13.92 -3.25 -5.38
CA MET A 78 13.16 -2.07 -5.79
C MET A 78 12.32 -1.50 -4.63
N ALA A 79 11.65 -2.34 -3.86
CA ALA A 79 10.88 -1.93 -2.69
C ALA A 79 11.77 -1.24 -1.64
N ALA A 80 12.97 -1.77 -1.39
CA ALA A 80 13.94 -1.13 -0.51
C ALA A 80 14.38 0.24 -1.01
N GLU A 81 14.68 0.37 -2.30
CA GLU A 81 15.08 1.64 -2.94
C GLU A 81 13.94 2.66 -2.91
N LEU A 82 12.72 2.25 -3.28
CA LEU A 82 11.52 3.08 -3.23
C LEU A 82 11.27 3.60 -1.81
N PHE A 83 11.23 2.72 -0.82
CA PHE A 83 10.96 3.15 0.55
C PHE A 83 12.05 4.09 1.07
N SER A 84 13.32 3.82 0.77
CA SER A 84 14.41 4.71 1.18
C SER A 84 14.39 6.08 0.50
N SER A 85 13.71 6.19 -0.65
CA SER A 85 13.58 7.46 -1.40
C SER A 85 12.45 8.33 -0.90
N TYR A 86 11.44 7.73 -0.25
CA TYR A 86 10.19 8.42 0.12
C TYR A 86 9.85 8.37 1.61
N ALA A 87 10.63 7.65 2.43
CA ALA A 87 10.41 7.52 3.86
C ALA A 87 11.73 7.28 4.63
N GLU A 88 11.84 7.83 5.83
CA GLU A 88 12.89 7.43 6.78
C GLU A 88 12.60 6.04 7.36
N ARG A 89 13.63 5.35 7.86
CA ARG A 89 13.51 3.93 8.27
C ARG A 89 12.52 3.68 9.41
N ASP A 90 12.38 4.65 10.31
CA ASP A 90 11.49 4.61 11.47
C ASP A 90 10.09 5.21 11.17
N GLU A 91 9.91 5.79 9.98
CA GLU A 91 8.59 6.19 9.51
C GLU A 91 7.75 4.95 9.17
N ARG A 92 6.43 5.18 9.17
CA ARG A 92 5.45 4.14 8.87
C ARG A 92 4.92 4.32 7.46
N ILE A 93 4.66 3.23 6.78
CA ILE A 93 3.90 3.21 5.53
C ILE A 93 2.50 2.66 5.80
N ALA A 94 1.55 3.00 4.94
CA ALA A 94 0.30 2.27 4.76
C ALA A 94 0.38 1.42 3.50
N VAL A 95 -0.17 0.20 3.56
CA VAL A 95 -0.40 -0.64 2.39
C VAL A 95 -1.89 -0.88 2.22
N ILE A 96 -2.41 -0.46 1.06
CA ILE A 96 -3.82 -0.40 0.73
C ILE A 96 -4.11 -1.39 -0.41
N TRP A 97 -5.05 -2.30 -0.21
CA TRP A 97 -5.33 -3.38 -1.15
C TRP A 97 -6.49 -3.02 -2.08
N GLY A 98 -6.32 -3.25 -3.39
CA GLY A 98 -7.32 -2.92 -4.42
C GLY A 98 -8.68 -3.58 -4.25
N ASN A 99 -8.75 -4.72 -3.56
CA ASN A 99 -10.00 -5.46 -3.35
C ASN A 99 -10.80 -5.00 -2.11
N TYR A 100 -10.21 -4.20 -1.21
CA TYR A 100 -10.76 -3.80 0.10
C TYR A 100 -11.24 -4.92 1.04
N LEU A 101 -11.15 -6.19 0.65
CA LEU A 101 -11.51 -7.36 1.46
C LEU A 101 -10.50 -7.56 2.60
N MET A 102 -9.24 -7.27 2.31
CA MET A 102 -8.19 -7.19 3.32
C MET A 102 -8.15 -5.78 3.91
N PRO A 103 -7.95 -5.62 5.23
CA PRO A 103 -7.83 -4.29 5.81
C PRO A 103 -6.51 -3.64 5.38
N THR A 104 -6.54 -2.32 5.24
CA THR A 104 -5.33 -1.51 5.14
C THR A 104 -4.48 -1.72 6.39
N VAL A 105 -3.19 -1.91 6.19
CA VAL A 105 -2.22 -2.09 7.26
C VAL A 105 -1.24 -0.93 7.28
N THR A 106 -0.77 -0.56 8.47
CA THR A 106 0.40 0.30 8.63
C THR A 106 1.50 -0.45 9.33
N MET A 107 2.75 -0.20 8.95
CA MET A 107 3.92 -0.80 9.58
C MET A 107 5.16 0.09 9.37
N PRO A 108 6.22 -0.07 10.18
CA PRO A 108 7.49 0.58 9.92
C PRO A 108 8.06 0.22 8.54
N VAL A 109 8.80 1.13 7.93
CA VAL A 109 9.44 0.92 6.62
C VAL A 109 10.33 -0.31 6.61
N ASP A 110 11.13 -0.52 7.65
CA ASP A 110 12.06 -1.65 7.70
C ASP A 110 11.36 -3.02 7.73
N VAL A 111 10.20 -3.11 8.41
CA VAL A 111 9.30 -4.27 8.39
C VAL A 111 8.78 -4.50 6.98
N ALA A 112 8.32 -3.45 6.30
CA ALA A 112 7.82 -3.56 4.93
C ALA A 112 8.90 -4.01 3.93
N VAL A 113 10.16 -3.55 4.09
CA VAL A 113 11.29 -4.01 3.28
C VAL A 113 11.56 -5.50 3.50
N ARG A 114 11.63 -5.94 4.77
CA ARG A 114 11.89 -7.35 5.11
C ARG A 114 10.84 -8.29 4.53
N HIS A 115 9.59 -7.83 4.50
CA HIS A 115 8.43 -8.60 4.04
C HIS A 115 7.90 -8.15 2.68
N ALA A 116 8.72 -7.48 1.86
CA ALA A 116 8.28 -6.94 0.57
C ALA A 116 7.71 -8.05 -0.32
N ARG A 117 8.37 -9.22 -0.35
CA ARG A 117 7.88 -10.40 -1.08
C ARG A 117 6.51 -10.86 -0.58
N ASP A 118 6.34 -11.00 0.73
CA ASP A 118 5.07 -11.48 1.29
C ASP A 118 3.91 -10.51 0.97
N ILE A 119 4.20 -9.20 0.99
CA ILE A 119 3.25 -8.14 0.58
C ILE A 119 2.83 -8.30 -0.88
N LEU A 120 3.79 -8.54 -1.78
CA LEU A 120 3.52 -8.75 -3.20
C LEU A 120 2.70 -10.03 -3.43
N ASP A 121 3.05 -11.12 -2.75
CA ASP A 121 2.39 -12.42 -2.90
C ASP A 121 0.93 -12.40 -2.40
N ALA A 122 0.60 -11.53 -1.44
CA ALA A 122 -0.75 -11.41 -0.88
C ALA A 122 -1.75 -10.68 -1.79
N GLY A 123 -1.28 -9.82 -2.69
CA GLY A 123 -2.11 -8.83 -3.35
C GLY A 123 -1.69 -8.57 -4.79
N PRO A 124 -2.53 -8.88 -5.79
CA PRO A 124 -2.21 -8.59 -7.19
C PRO A 124 -2.16 -7.09 -7.52
N HIS A 125 -2.82 -6.25 -6.71
CA HIS A 125 -2.88 -4.81 -6.93
C HIS A 125 -2.98 -4.11 -5.59
N PHE A 126 -2.04 -3.20 -5.34
CA PHE A 126 -1.98 -2.47 -4.10
C PHE A 126 -1.32 -1.12 -4.26
N TRP A 127 -1.53 -0.26 -3.26
CA TRP A 127 -0.82 1.00 -3.13
C TRP A 127 -0.04 1.06 -1.83
N ILE A 128 1.09 1.75 -1.87
CA ILE A 128 1.88 2.11 -0.70
C ILE A 128 1.85 3.63 -0.53
N HIS A 129 1.66 4.08 0.70
CA HIS A 129 1.75 5.49 1.07
C HIS A 129 2.65 5.65 2.30
N PRO A 130 3.83 6.29 2.18
CA PRO A 130 4.58 6.80 3.31
C PRO A 130 3.74 7.76 4.14
N LEU A 131 3.45 7.44 5.39
CA LEU A 131 2.57 8.26 6.23
C LEU A 131 3.23 9.61 6.51
N GLY A 132 2.53 10.69 6.14
CA GLY A 132 3.07 12.05 6.23
C GLY A 132 3.84 12.50 4.99
N GLY A 133 4.10 11.58 4.06
CA GLY A 133 4.67 11.89 2.75
C GLY A 133 3.63 12.46 1.77
N SER A 134 4.11 12.89 0.61
CA SER A 134 3.28 13.48 -0.46
C SER A 134 3.08 12.54 -1.65
N VAL A 135 3.45 11.27 -1.53
CA VAL A 135 3.40 10.31 -2.65
C VAL A 135 2.48 9.14 -2.37
N LEU A 136 1.94 8.59 -3.44
CA LEU A 136 1.27 7.31 -3.49
C LEU A 136 1.97 6.47 -4.55
N ILE A 137 2.28 5.22 -4.21
CA ILE A 137 2.99 4.29 -5.07
C ILE A 137 2.02 3.19 -5.44
N GLU A 138 1.67 3.03 -6.71
CA GLU A 138 0.86 1.91 -7.20
C GLU A 138 1.75 0.75 -7.61
N CYS A 139 1.37 -0.47 -7.23
CA CYS A 139 2.00 -1.72 -7.62
C CYS A 139 0.98 -2.64 -8.29
N LEU A 140 1.27 -3.06 -9.53
CA LEU A 140 0.43 -3.93 -10.35
C LEU A 140 1.05 -5.31 -10.54
N MET A 141 0.22 -6.33 -10.76
CA MET A 141 0.65 -7.71 -11.05
C MET A 141 1.60 -7.84 -12.24
N ASP A 142 1.52 -6.92 -13.19
CA ASP A 142 2.28 -6.99 -14.44
C ASP A 142 3.71 -6.48 -14.29
N GLY A 143 4.16 -6.23 -13.06
CA GLY A 143 5.49 -5.72 -12.76
C GLY A 143 5.54 -4.20 -12.63
N GLN A 144 4.50 -3.48 -13.06
CA GLN A 144 4.53 -2.03 -13.12
C GLN A 144 4.42 -1.41 -11.72
N VAL A 145 5.29 -0.45 -11.46
CA VAL A 145 5.24 0.42 -10.29
C VAL A 145 5.18 1.86 -10.75
N THR A 146 4.14 2.59 -10.33
CA THR A 146 3.99 4.01 -10.68
C THR A 146 4.01 4.85 -9.40
N VAL A 147 4.88 5.85 -9.36
CA VAL A 147 4.93 6.82 -8.27
C VAL A 147 4.22 8.10 -8.69
N VAL A 148 3.29 8.56 -7.86
CA VAL A 148 2.56 9.80 -8.09
C VAL A 148 2.61 10.73 -6.89
N THR A 149 2.66 12.03 -7.15
CA THR A 149 2.42 13.03 -6.10
C THR A 149 0.92 13.09 -5.80
N ILE A 150 0.56 13.04 -4.52
CA ILE A 150 -0.80 13.24 -4.04
C ILE A 150 -1.19 14.71 -4.23
N PRO A 151 -2.32 15.02 -4.89
CA PRO A 151 -2.78 16.39 -5.06
C PRO A 151 -3.03 17.11 -3.72
N SER A 152 -2.38 18.25 -3.52
CA SER A 152 -2.38 19.04 -2.29
C SER A 152 -3.64 19.89 -2.05
N GLY A 153 -4.81 19.41 -2.49
CA GLY A 153 -6.09 20.15 -2.48
C GLY A 153 -6.54 20.70 -1.13
#